data_AF-A0A966RW97-F1
#
_entry.id   AF-A0A966RW97-F1
#
_cell.length_a   1.000
_cell.length_b   1.000
_cell.length_c   1.000
_cell.angle_alpha   90.00
_cell.angle_beta   90.00
_cell.angle_gamma   90.00
#
_symmetry.space_group_name_H-M   'P 1'
#
loop_
_entity.id
_entity.type
_entity.pdbx_description
1 polymer ?
#
loop_
_entity_poly.entity_id
_entity_poly.type
_entity_poly.pdbx_seq_one_letter_code
_entity_poly.pdbx_strand_id
1 'polypeptide(L)'
;QTAITYPQVTVSQFSGTMIKTILEDVADNLFNPDPYYQQGGDMVRVGGLQYTIDPRAKAGARISDMRLKGQLIEADKSYKVAGWAPVAEGAKGEPIWEVVETWLKAKKRITPRQLNTPKILGMDGNPGIAF
;
A
#
# COMPACT_ATOMS: atom_id res chain seq x y z
N GLN A 1 -11.69 -23.98 -2.73
CA GLN A 1 -12.12 -22.64 -3.20
C GLN A 1 -11.86 -21.65 -2.08
N THR A 2 -10.99 -20.67 -2.27
CA THR A 2 -10.82 -19.56 -1.34
C THR A 2 -11.88 -18.51 -1.64
N ALA A 3 -12.69 -18.15 -0.65
CA ALA A 3 -13.75 -17.15 -0.80
C ALA A 3 -13.15 -15.74 -0.75
N ILE A 4 -12.75 -15.18 -1.89
CA ILE A 4 -12.40 -13.76 -2.03
C ILE A 4 -13.07 -13.17 -3.27
N THR A 5 -13.58 -11.94 -3.15
CA THR A 5 -14.44 -11.29 -4.15
C THR A 5 -13.67 -10.71 -5.33
N TYR A 6 -12.42 -10.29 -5.13
CA TYR A 6 -11.59 -9.64 -6.15
C TYR A 6 -10.23 -10.32 -6.26
N PRO A 7 -10.14 -11.57 -6.76
CA PRO A 7 -8.90 -12.34 -6.72
C PRO A 7 -7.82 -11.88 -7.69
N GLN A 8 -8.16 -11.10 -8.70
CA GLN A 8 -7.29 -10.85 -9.84
C GLN A 8 -6.08 -9.98 -9.44
N VAL A 9 -4.91 -10.35 -9.94
CA VAL A 9 -3.69 -9.54 -9.83
C VAL A 9 -3.52 -8.70 -11.10
N THR A 10 -3.14 -7.44 -10.94
CA THR A 10 -2.89 -6.51 -12.05
C THR A 10 -1.51 -5.89 -11.95
N VAL A 11 -0.98 -5.48 -13.10
CA VAL A 11 0.20 -4.61 -13.19
C VAL A 11 -0.20 -3.37 -13.96
N SER A 12 -0.14 -2.23 -13.29
CA SER A 12 -0.50 -0.92 -13.83
C SER A 12 0.71 0.00 -13.87
N GLN A 13 0.64 1.02 -14.73
CA GLN A 13 1.63 2.09 -14.76
C GLN A 13 1.05 3.32 -14.08
N PHE A 14 1.74 3.82 -13.04
CA PHE A 14 1.35 5.02 -12.31
C PHE A 14 2.50 6.01 -12.27
N SER A 15 2.19 7.29 -12.42
CA SER A 15 3.17 8.35 -12.14
C SER A 15 3.49 8.40 -10.64
N GLY A 16 4.63 8.97 -10.26
CA GLY A 16 4.96 9.23 -8.86
C GLY A 16 3.89 10.06 -8.16
N THR A 17 3.34 11.06 -8.86
CA THR A 17 2.18 11.84 -8.38
C THR A 17 0.97 10.96 -8.10
N MET A 18 0.61 10.08 -9.05
CA MET A 18 -0.55 9.19 -8.88
C MET A 18 -0.37 8.24 -7.70
N ILE A 19 0.84 7.72 -7.49
CA ILE A 19 1.15 6.89 -6.31
C ILE A 19 0.92 7.67 -5.02
N LYS A 20 1.39 8.93 -4.96
CA LYS A 20 1.16 9.79 -3.80
C LYS A 20 -0.34 10.02 -3.59
N THR A 21 -1.08 10.37 -4.65
CA THR A 21 -2.53 10.61 -4.58
C THR A 21 -3.26 9.40 -4.00
N ILE A 22 -2.99 8.19 -4.49
CA ILE A 22 -3.63 6.97 -3.98
C ILE A 22 -3.34 6.78 -2.48
N LEU A 23 -2.09 6.99 -2.04
CA LEU A 23 -1.74 6.86 -0.62
C LEU A 23 -2.41 7.93 0.24
N GLU A 24 -2.51 9.17 -0.26
CA GLU A 24 -3.20 10.27 0.41
C GLU A 24 -4.71 10.00 0.51
N ASP A 25 -5.34 9.47 -0.54
CA ASP A 25 -6.78 9.18 -0.55
C ASP A 25 -7.12 8.08 0.48
N VAL A 26 -6.28 7.03 0.59
CA VAL A 26 -6.44 6.00 1.63
C VAL A 26 -6.22 6.60 3.02
N ALA A 27 -5.18 7.44 3.18
CA ALA A 27 -4.90 8.08 4.45
C ALA A 27 -6.01 9.06 4.85
N ASP A 28 -6.64 9.75 3.90
CA ASP A 28 -7.75 10.65 4.16
C ASP A 28 -9.02 9.91 4.53
N ASN A 29 -9.27 8.75 3.91
CA ASN A 29 -10.35 7.89 4.33
C ASN A 29 -10.18 7.41 5.78
N LEU A 30 -8.97 7.00 6.16
CA LEU A 30 -8.72 6.42 7.48
C LEU A 30 -8.61 7.47 8.59
N PHE A 31 -7.95 8.59 8.31
CA PHE A 31 -7.65 9.64 9.29
C PHE A 31 -8.48 10.90 9.07
N ASN A 32 -9.67 10.75 8.48
CA ASN A 32 -10.60 11.87 8.36
C ASN A 32 -10.97 12.35 9.77
N PRO A 33 -10.91 13.66 10.06
CA PRO A 33 -11.31 14.18 11.37
C PRO A 33 -12.80 13.98 11.66
N ASP A 34 -13.64 13.88 10.62
CA ASP A 34 -15.05 13.55 10.76
C ASP A 34 -15.24 12.02 10.67
N PRO A 35 -15.67 11.36 11.76
CA PRO A 35 -15.87 9.90 11.78
C PRO A 35 -16.89 9.40 10.75
N TYR A 36 -17.81 10.25 10.28
CA TYR A 36 -18.80 9.85 9.28
C TYR A 36 -18.15 9.53 7.92
N TYR A 37 -17.00 10.13 7.62
CA TYR A 37 -16.24 9.88 6.39
C TYR A 37 -15.23 8.75 6.53
N GLN A 38 -15.06 8.19 7.73
CA GLN A 38 -14.21 7.02 7.95
C GLN A 38 -14.95 5.76 7.49
N GLN A 39 -14.49 5.16 6.39
CA GLN A 39 -15.14 3.96 5.83
C GLN A 39 -14.62 2.65 6.46
N GLY A 40 -13.75 2.78 7.48
CA GLY A 40 -13.06 1.66 8.13
C GLY A 40 -11.93 1.09 7.29
N GLY A 41 -11.21 0.10 7.85
CA GLY A 41 -10.08 -0.56 7.19
C GLY A 41 -8.72 -0.09 7.71
N ASP A 42 -7.67 -0.40 6.95
CA ASP A 42 -6.27 -0.11 7.27
C ASP A 42 -5.61 0.65 6.11
N MET A 43 -4.47 1.28 6.40
CA MET A 43 -3.55 1.71 5.33
C MET A 43 -3.12 0.55 4.43
N VAL A 44 -2.93 0.85 3.14
CA VAL A 44 -2.41 -0.13 2.17
C VAL A 44 -0.98 -0.53 2.53
N ARG A 45 -0.73 -1.83 2.54
CA ARG A 45 0.60 -2.42 2.73
C ARG A 45 1.33 -2.42 1.39
N VAL A 46 2.44 -1.69 1.31
CA VAL A 46 3.23 -1.55 0.08
C VAL A 46 4.56 -2.29 0.19
N GLY A 47 4.96 -2.96 -0.89
CA GLY A 47 6.26 -3.61 -1.00
C GLY A 47 7.29 -2.72 -1.71
N GLY A 48 8.47 -2.56 -1.13
CA GLY A 48 9.62 -1.87 -1.76
C GLY A 48 9.57 -0.33 -1.74
N LEU A 49 8.40 0.27 -1.50
CA LEU A 49 8.22 1.71 -1.34
C LEU A 49 8.28 2.12 0.14
N GLN A 50 9.29 2.88 0.53
CA GLN A 50 9.32 3.56 1.82
C GLN A 50 8.58 4.90 1.73
N TYR A 51 7.91 5.31 2.81
CA TYR A 51 7.32 6.64 2.93
C TYR A 51 7.19 7.05 4.40
N THR A 52 6.99 8.34 4.62
CA THR A 52 6.62 8.92 5.91
C THR A 52 5.14 9.29 5.90
N ILE A 53 4.44 9.00 6.99
CA ILE A 53 3.04 9.39 7.20
C ILE A 53 2.89 10.24 8.47
N ASP A 54 2.17 11.35 8.34
CA ASP A 54 1.64 12.13 9.45
C ASP A 54 0.10 12.01 9.48
N PRO A 55 -0.46 11.13 10.33
CA PRO A 55 -1.91 10.96 10.43
C PRO A 55 -2.68 12.21 10.84
N ARG A 56 -2.02 13.17 11.51
CA ARG A 56 -2.64 14.40 12.03
C ARG A 56 -2.54 15.56 11.05
N ALA A 57 -1.79 15.42 9.96
CA ALA A 57 -1.72 16.45 8.93
C ALA A 57 -3.05 16.58 8.16
N LYS A 58 -3.21 17.71 7.46
CA LYS A 58 -4.37 17.96 6.60
C LYS A 58 -4.36 16.99 5.40
N ALA A 59 -5.55 16.76 4.83
CA ALA A 59 -5.73 16.01 3.60
C ALA A 59 -4.77 16.48 2.49
N GLY A 60 -4.13 15.54 1.79
CA GLY A 60 -3.15 15.80 0.73
C GLY A 60 -1.73 16.15 1.21
N ALA A 61 -1.52 16.25 2.53
CA ALA A 61 -0.23 16.53 3.16
C ALA A 61 0.19 15.47 4.18
N ARG A 62 -0.47 14.30 4.22
CA ARG A 62 -0.12 13.24 5.18
C ARG A 62 1.08 12.41 4.72
N ILE A 63 1.30 12.27 3.41
CA ILE A 63 2.33 11.40 2.82
C ILE A 63 3.53 12.22 2.33
N SER A 64 4.73 11.82 2.76
CA SER A 64 5.98 12.48 2.38
C SER A 64 7.15 11.48 2.27
N ASP A 65 8.29 11.95 1.76
CA ASP A 65 9.55 11.18 1.63
C ASP A 65 9.36 9.80 0.98
N MET A 66 8.58 9.75 -0.11
CA MET A 66 8.38 8.50 -0.85
C MET A 66 9.66 8.08 -1.55
N ARG A 67 10.16 6.87 -1.24
CA ARG A 67 11.39 6.32 -1.79
C ARG A 67 11.19 4.91 -2.29
N LEU A 68 11.75 4.61 -3.46
CA LEU A 68 11.83 3.27 -4.01
C LEU A 68 13.29 2.86 -4.06
N LYS A 69 13.65 1.80 -3.33
CA LYS A 69 15.06 1.35 -3.19
C LYS A 69 15.99 2.48 -2.73
N GLY A 70 15.53 3.32 -1.80
CA GLY A 70 16.29 4.45 -1.25
C GLY A 70 16.31 5.72 -2.11
N GLN A 71 15.88 5.65 -3.37
CA GLN A 71 15.80 6.79 -4.27
C GLN A 71 14.43 7.47 -4.16
N LEU A 72 14.40 8.80 -4.17
CA LEU A 72 13.14 9.55 -4.14
C LEU A 72 12.29 9.22 -5.36
N ILE A 73 10.99 9.10 -5.14
CA ILE A 73 10.01 9.00 -6.22
C ILE A 73 9.93 10.35 -6.93
N GLU A 74 10.27 10.34 -8.21
CA GLU A 74 10.07 11.45 -9.14
C GLU A 74 8.59 11.54 -9.54
N ALA A 75 8.01 12.74 -9.48
CA ALA A 75 6.57 12.98 -9.68
C ALA A 75 6.09 12.54 -11.07
N ASP A 76 6.80 12.92 -12.13
CA ASP A 76 6.39 12.71 -13.52
C ASP A 76 6.84 11.37 -14.10
N LYS A 77 7.61 10.60 -13.33
CA LYS A 77 8.11 9.30 -13.76
C LYS A 77 7.05 8.22 -13.59
N SER A 78 6.94 7.35 -14.59
CA SER A 78 6.06 6.18 -14.55
C SER A 78 6.74 5.00 -13.83
N TYR A 79 6.01 4.37 -12.92
CA TYR A 79 6.41 3.19 -12.18
C TYR A 79 5.43 2.05 -12.44
N LYS A 80 5.96 0.83 -12.58
CA LYS A 80 5.13 -0.37 -12.63
C LYS A 80 4.72 -0.75 -11.21
N VAL A 81 3.43 -0.81 -10.97
CA VAL A 81 2.84 -1.16 -9.68
C VAL A 81 2.03 -2.44 -9.86
N ALA A 82 2.39 -3.47 -9.09
CA ALA A 82 1.62 -4.70 -8.99
C ALA A 82 0.65 -4.58 -7.82
N GLY A 83 -0.61 -4.94 -8.04
CA GLY A 83 -1.67 -4.89 -7.04
C GLY A 83 -2.60 -6.09 -7.13
N TRP A 84 -3.35 -6.32 -6.07
CA TRP A 84 -4.42 -7.31 -5.98
C TRP A 84 -5.68 -6.62 -5.45
N ALA A 85 -6.84 -7.21 -5.73
CA ALA A 85 -8.18 -6.69 -5.46
C ALA A 85 -8.56 -5.45 -6.29
N PRO A 86 -8.45 -5.52 -7.63
CA PRO A 86 -8.96 -4.47 -8.48
C PRO A 86 -10.49 -4.39 -8.35
N VAL A 87 -11.00 -3.18 -8.06
CA VAL A 87 -12.44 -2.91 -8.02
C VAL A 87 -12.98 -2.60 -9.43
N ALA A 88 -12.09 -2.47 -10.42
CA ALA A 88 -12.47 -2.23 -11.81
C ALA A 88 -13.30 -3.39 -12.38
N GLU A 89 -14.41 -3.04 -13.03
CA GLU A 89 -15.26 -4.01 -13.70
C GLU A 89 -14.50 -4.75 -14.82
N GLY A 90 -14.68 -6.07 -14.91
CA GLY A 90 -14.03 -6.89 -15.93
C GLY A 90 -12.51 -7.03 -15.77
N ALA A 91 -11.96 -6.78 -14.58
CA ALA A 91 -10.53 -6.97 -14.32
C ALA A 91 -10.09 -8.39 -14.70
N LYS A 92 -9.05 -8.47 -15.53
CA LYS A 92 -8.43 -9.72 -15.96
C LYS A 92 -7.08 -9.88 -15.27
N GLY A 93 -6.79 -11.08 -14.81
CA GLY A 93 -5.55 -11.39 -14.12
C GLY A 93 -5.62 -12.76 -13.50
N GLU A 94 -4.45 -13.35 -13.25
CA GLU A 94 -4.35 -14.56 -12.48
C GLU A 94 -4.82 -14.28 -11.02
N PRO A 95 -5.56 -15.20 -10.39
CA PRO A 95 -5.87 -15.10 -8.98
C PRO A 95 -4.62 -15.02 -8.09
N ILE A 96 -4.64 -14.18 -7.06
CA ILE A 96 -3.49 -13.99 -6.16
C ILE A 96 -2.99 -15.29 -5.53
N TRP A 97 -3.87 -16.25 -5.24
CA TRP A 97 -3.48 -17.52 -4.63
C TRP A 97 -2.62 -18.37 -5.57
N GLU A 98 -2.88 -18.35 -6.89
CA GLU A 98 -2.06 -19.09 -7.87
C GLU A 98 -0.65 -18.48 -7.96
N VAL A 99 -0.57 -17.14 -7.96
CA VAL A 99 0.70 -16.39 -7.95
C VAL A 99 1.52 -16.77 -6.72
N VAL A 100 0.88 -16.72 -5.55
CA VAL A 100 1.54 -17.02 -4.27
C VAL A 100 1.91 -18.50 -4.17
N GLU A 101 1.03 -19.43 -4.57
CA GLU A 101 1.28 -20.87 -4.54
C GLU A 101 2.45 -21.25 -5.44
N THR A 102 2.50 -20.72 -6.67
CA THR A 102 3.61 -20.92 -7.60
C THR A 102 4.93 -20.44 -7.01
N TRP A 103 4.93 -19.24 -6.41
CA TRP A 103 6.12 -18.70 -5.77
C TRP A 103 6.57 -19.53 -4.54
N LEU A 104 5.63 -19.97 -3.70
CA LEU A 104 5.92 -20.80 -2.53
C LEU A 104 6.53 -22.16 -2.93
N LYS A 105 5.94 -22.84 -3.91
CA LYS A 105 6.46 -24.10 -4.47
C LYS A 105 7.88 -23.95 -4.99
N ALA A 106 8.18 -22.83 -5.65
CA ALA A 106 9.52 -22.54 -6.17
C ALA A 106 10.53 -22.23 -5.05
N LYS A 107 10.13 -21.56 -3.96
CA LYS A 107 11.05 -21.15 -2.89
C LYS A 107 11.34 -22.24 -1.87
N LYS A 108 10.42 -23.17 -1.60
CA LYS A 108 10.51 -24.31 -0.64
C LYS A 108 10.74 -23.94 0.84
N ARG A 109 11.59 -22.96 1.14
CA ARG A 109 11.84 -22.40 2.48
C ARG A 109 11.72 -20.89 2.43
N ILE A 110 10.97 -20.32 3.37
CA ILE A 110 10.76 -18.88 3.48
C ILE A 110 11.64 -18.35 4.60
N THR A 111 12.53 -17.42 4.26
CA THR A 111 13.34 -16.70 5.26
C THR A 111 12.55 -15.53 5.83
N PRO A 112 12.86 -15.09 7.06
CA PRO A 112 12.32 -13.84 7.60
C PRO A 112 12.48 -12.69 6.60
N ARG A 113 11.45 -11.87 6.49
CA ARG A 113 11.42 -10.71 5.59
C ARG A 113 11.54 -9.45 6.41
N GLN A 114 12.27 -8.49 5.89
CA GLN A 114 12.25 -7.13 6.44
C GLN A 114 10.89 -6.52 6.14
N LEU A 115 10.17 -6.14 7.20
CA LEU A 115 8.90 -5.44 7.06
C LEU A 115 9.15 -4.05 6.50
N ASN A 116 8.32 -3.64 5.55
CA ASN A 116 8.35 -2.30 4.98
C ASN A 116 7.42 -1.40 5.77
N THR A 117 7.86 -1.02 6.97
CA THR A 117 7.07 -0.18 7.88
C THR A 117 7.29 1.29 7.53
N PRO A 118 6.23 2.09 7.29
CA PRO A 118 6.39 3.52 7.06
C PRO A 118 6.89 4.21 8.34
N LYS A 119 7.58 5.33 8.16
CA LYS A 119 7.90 6.21 9.29
C LYS A 119 6.63 6.94 9.69
N ILE A 120 6.17 6.75 10.93
CA ILE A 120 4.95 7.40 11.43
C ILE A 120 5.35 8.56 12.33
N LEU A 121 4.88 9.78 12.01
CA LEU A 121 5.19 10.97 12.81
C LEU A 121 4.25 11.11 14.00
N GLY A 122 4.79 11.60 15.12
CA GLY A 122 4.00 11.98 16.30
C GLY A 122 3.35 10.80 17.03
N MET A 123 3.88 9.59 16.89
CA MET A 123 3.38 8.39 17.56
C MET A 123 4.38 7.76 18.54
N ASP A 124 5.44 8.49 18.88
CA ASP A 124 6.40 8.06 19.90
C ASP A 124 5.68 7.79 21.23
N GLY A 125 5.91 6.62 21.83
CA GLY A 125 5.28 6.21 23.08
C GLY A 125 3.79 5.81 22.95
N ASN A 126 3.23 5.69 21.74
CA ASN A 126 1.87 5.19 21.56
C ASN A 126 1.80 3.69 21.94
N PRO A 127 1.01 3.31 22.96
CA PRO A 127 0.92 1.91 23.40
C PRO A 127 0.28 0.99 22.36
N GLY A 128 -0.42 1.54 21.37
CA GLY A 128 -0.95 0.80 20.22
C GLY A 128 0.08 0.47 19.14
N ILE A 129 1.29 1.04 19.21
CA ILE A 129 2.40 0.69 18.33
C ILE A 129 3.30 -0.31 19.09
N ALA A 130 2.96 -1.59 18.96
CA ALA A 130 3.81 -2.68 19.42
C ALA A 130 4.79 -3.07 18.30
N PHE A 131 6.09 -3.06 18.60
CA PHE A 131 7.16 -3.56 17.74
C PHE A 131 7.43 -5.04 18.00
#